data_AF-A0A554M0M2-F1
#
_entry.id   AF-A0A554M0M2-F1
#
_cell.length_a   1.000
_cell.length_b   1.000
_cell.length_c   1.000
_cell.angle_alpha   90.00
_cell.angle_beta   90.00
_cell.angle_gamma   90.00
#
_symmetry.space_group_name_H-M   'P 1'
#
loop_
_entity.id
_entity.type
_entity.pdbx_description
1 polymer ?
#
loop_
_entity_poly.entity_id
_entity_poly.type
_entity_poly.pdbx_seq_one_letter_code
_entity_poly.pdbx_strand_id
1 'polypeptide(L)'
;MKKLRTGDTVVVITGKDKGKTGVLLKVLSTVQRVVVADVNMRTRHVPKNASRPGQILKYEASIHWSNVMVLDPKTKRGTRVGFRIDENGKAVRIAKKSGEVLSASKAQPAKKKQAPVTQTTASEKAPQASQKGPFWKKLGFGAAEMAERAEVEGPTHMQEDHTVPDQLERQTGRSHSRGS
;
A
#
# COMPACT_ATOMS: atom_id res chain seq x y z
N MET A 1 -34.19 -8.99 4.28
CA MET A 1 -33.18 -9.14 3.20
C MET A 1 -32.53 -7.80 2.88
N LYS A 2 -31.23 -7.77 2.55
CA LYS A 2 -30.52 -6.54 2.20
C LYS A 2 -30.73 -6.20 0.72
N LYS A 3 -31.17 -4.97 0.42
CA LYS A 3 -31.35 -4.50 -0.97
C LYS A 3 -30.01 -4.28 -1.67
N LEU A 4 -29.04 -3.72 -0.95
CA LEU A 4 -27.67 -3.45 -1.43
C LEU A 4 -26.69 -4.49 -0.87
N ARG A 5 -25.75 -4.93 -1.70
CA ARG A 5 -24.65 -5.83 -1.35
C ARG A 5 -23.33 -5.22 -1.78
N THR A 6 -22.25 -5.60 -1.11
CA THR A 6 -20.89 -5.28 -1.53
C THR A 6 -20.63 -5.85 -2.92
N GLY A 7 -20.02 -5.06 -3.81
CA GLY A 7 -19.78 -5.43 -5.20
C GLY A 7 -20.91 -5.08 -6.17
N ASP A 8 -22.06 -4.60 -5.70
CA ASP A 8 -23.09 -4.09 -6.61
C ASP A 8 -22.63 -2.76 -7.25
N THR A 9 -22.97 -2.57 -8.53
CA THR A 9 -22.78 -1.28 -9.21
C THR A 9 -23.98 -0.38 -8.92
N VAL A 10 -23.71 0.85 -8.47
CA VAL A 10 -24.74 1.81 -8.08
C VAL A 10 -24.54 3.15 -8.76
N VAL A 11 -25.64 3.88 -8.94
CA VAL A 11 -25.66 5.27 -9.39
C VAL A 11 -26.13 6.18 -8.26
N VAL A 12 -25.49 7.34 -8.14
CA VAL A 12 -25.86 8.38 -7.17
C VAL A 12 -27.04 9.20 -7.71
N ILE A 13 -28.12 9.29 -6.94
CA ILE A 13 -29.34 10.02 -7.33
C ILE A 13 -29.24 11.50 -6.94
N THR A 14 -28.67 11.76 -5.78
CA THR A 14 -28.71 13.08 -5.12
C THR A 14 -27.39 13.38 -4.42
N GLY A 15 -27.08 14.68 -4.31
CA GLY A 15 -25.85 15.19 -3.68
C GLY A 15 -24.84 15.70 -4.69
N LYS A 16 -23.63 16.00 -4.20
CA LYS A 16 -22.52 16.59 -4.97
C LYS A 16 -22.13 15.74 -6.19
N ASP A 17 -22.22 14.43 -6.06
CA ASP A 17 -21.78 13.46 -7.06
C ASP A 17 -22.95 12.85 -7.85
N LYS A 18 -24.06 13.58 -8.02
CA LYS A 18 -25.25 13.12 -8.74
C LYS A 18 -24.90 12.62 -10.16
N GLY A 19 -25.45 11.47 -10.53
CA GLY A 19 -25.25 10.84 -11.84
C GLY A 19 -23.97 10.00 -11.96
N LYS A 20 -23.03 10.11 -11.02
CA LYS A 20 -21.85 9.24 -11.01
C LYS A 20 -22.25 7.80 -10.69
N THR A 21 -21.59 6.88 -11.36
CA THR A 21 -21.73 5.45 -11.16
C THR A 21 -20.47 4.93 -10.47
N GLY A 22 -20.62 4.01 -9.54
CA GLY A 22 -19.48 3.40 -8.83
C GLY A 22 -19.84 2.06 -8.21
N VAL A 23 -18.82 1.32 -7.80
CA VAL A 23 -18.98 0.01 -7.14
C VAL A 23 -19.10 0.19 -5.64
N LEU A 24 -19.99 -0.57 -4.99
CA LEU A 24 -20.12 -0.62 -3.54
C LEU A 24 -18.94 -1.35 -2.90
N LEU A 25 -18.06 -0.61 -2.23
CA LEU A 25 -16.91 -1.16 -1.49
C LEU A 25 -17.32 -1.75 -0.14
N LYS A 26 -18.20 -1.03 0.58
CA LYS A 26 -18.64 -1.44 1.92
C LYS A 26 -20.06 -0.98 2.19
N VAL A 27 -20.85 -1.86 2.80
CA VAL A 27 -22.21 -1.57 3.26
C VAL A 27 -22.22 -1.55 4.80
N LEU A 28 -22.47 -0.37 5.38
CA LEU A 28 -22.61 -0.17 6.82
C LEU A 28 -24.09 -0.23 7.18
N SER A 29 -24.64 -1.45 7.27
CA SER A 29 -26.09 -1.66 7.44
C SER A 29 -26.64 -1.16 8.78
N THR A 30 -25.81 -1.09 9.82
CA THR A 30 -26.22 -0.56 11.14
C THR A 30 -26.55 0.92 11.10
N VAL A 31 -25.78 1.69 10.34
CA VAL A 31 -25.92 3.16 10.23
C VAL A 31 -26.64 3.58 8.95
N GLN A 32 -27.10 2.62 8.14
CA GLN A 32 -27.74 2.86 6.83
C GLN A 32 -26.87 3.67 5.85
N ARG A 33 -25.55 3.47 5.90
CA ARG A 33 -24.59 4.14 5.02
C ARG A 33 -23.84 3.15 4.14
N VAL A 34 -23.31 3.65 3.05
CA VAL A 34 -22.52 2.88 2.11
C VAL A 34 -21.30 3.65 1.65
N VAL A 35 -20.21 2.95 1.34
CA VAL A 35 -19.00 3.52 0.72
C VAL A 35 -18.96 3.05 -0.73
N VAL A 36 -18.91 4.01 -1.63
CA VAL A 36 -18.92 3.80 -3.09
C VAL A 36 -17.59 4.32 -3.63
N ALA A 37 -16.98 3.59 -4.56
CA ALA A 37 -15.73 3.99 -5.20
C ALA A 37 -15.88 5.33 -5.93
N ASP A 38 -14.87 6.20 -5.81
CA ASP A 38 -14.78 7.52 -6.46
C ASP A 38 -15.95 8.51 -6.21
N VAL A 39 -16.75 8.25 -5.17
CA VAL A 39 -17.90 9.07 -4.78
C VAL A 39 -17.69 9.66 -3.40
N ASN A 40 -18.09 10.92 -3.21
CA ASN A 40 -17.98 11.66 -1.95
C ASN A 40 -16.54 11.66 -1.41
N MET A 41 -15.58 11.93 -2.30
CA MET A 41 -14.17 12.04 -1.93
C MET A 41 -13.95 13.21 -0.98
N ARG A 42 -13.22 12.95 0.10
CA ARG A 42 -12.84 13.95 1.10
C ARG A 42 -11.34 13.94 1.31
N THR A 43 -10.81 15.12 1.63
CA THR A 43 -9.40 15.30 1.98
C THR A 43 -9.29 15.34 3.50
N ARG A 44 -8.39 14.52 4.05
CA ARG A 44 -7.97 14.57 5.46
C ARG A 44 -6.49 14.90 5.51
N HIS A 45 -6.18 16.01 6.18
CA HIS A 45 -4.81 16.35 6.54
C HIS A 45 -4.44 15.56 7.78
N VAL A 46 -3.43 14.71 7.67
CA VAL A 46 -2.90 13.93 8.79
C VAL A 46 -1.62 14.63 9.25
N PRO A 47 -1.54 15.10 10.52
CA PRO A 47 -0.33 15.73 11.02
C PRO A 47 0.83 14.74 11.06
N LYS A 48 2.06 15.26 11.06
CA LYS A 48 3.25 14.42 11.21
C LYS A 48 3.22 13.69 12.56
N ASN A 49 3.70 12.45 12.57
CA ASN A 49 3.96 11.68 13.78
C ASN A 49 5.44 11.28 13.78
N ALA A 50 6.00 10.84 14.92
CA ALA A 50 7.41 10.47 15.05
C ALA A 50 7.87 9.45 13.98
N SER A 51 6.97 8.57 13.53
CA SER A 51 7.26 7.54 12.53
C SER A 51 6.96 7.96 11.07
N ARG A 52 6.11 8.98 10.83
CA ARG A 52 5.62 9.29 9.47
C ARG A 52 5.48 10.79 9.23
N PRO A 53 5.94 11.32 8.08
CA PRO A 53 5.71 12.71 7.70
C PRO A 53 4.21 12.99 7.55
N GLY A 54 3.82 14.27 7.67
CA GLY A 54 2.44 14.70 7.46
C GLY A 54 1.98 14.41 6.03
N GLN A 55 0.72 13.98 5.87
CA GLN A 55 0.19 13.52 4.59
C GLN A 55 -1.21 14.08 4.33
N ILE A 56 -1.48 14.36 3.06
CA ILE A 56 -2.81 14.75 2.57
C ILE A 56 -3.47 13.50 1.98
N LEU A 57 -4.37 12.88 2.75
CA LEU A 57 -5.06 11.66 2.33
C LEU A 57 -6.39 12.01 1.68
N LYS A 58 -6.61 11.54 0.46
CA LYS A 58 -7.92 11.54 -0.19
C LYS A 58 -8.55 10.17 0.00
N TYR A 59 -9.78 10.13 0.48
CA TYR A 59 -10.52 8.89 0.72
C TYR A 59 -12.00 9.06 0.42
N GLU A 60 -12.68 7.96 0.10
CA GLU A 60 -14.10 7.91 -0.18
C GLU A 60 -14.89 7.96 1.14
N ALA A 61 -15.70 9.00 1.33
CA ALA A 61 -16.56 9.09 2.49
C ALA A 61 -17.90 8.40 2.23
N SER A 62 -18.47 7.82 3.29
CA SER A 62 -19.76 7.14 3.18
C SER A 62 -20.90 8.08 2.78
N ILE A 63 -21.86 7.58 2.01
CA ILE A 63 -23.11 8.24 1.62
C ILE A 63 -24.30 7.47 2.20
N HIS A 64 -25.44 8.13 2.39
CA HIS A 64 -26.66 7.49 2.86
C HIS A 64 -27.25 6.58 1.77
N TRP A 65 -27.77 5.41 2.16
CA TRP A 65 -28.36 4.43 1.23
C TRP A 65 -29.53 4.95 0.38
N SER A 66 -30.24 6.00 0.82
CA SER A 66 -31.34 6.62 0.04
C SER A 66 -30.85 7.38 -1.19
N ASN A 67 -29.59 7.80 -1.20
CA ASN A 67 -29.04 8.65 -2.26
C ASN A 67 -28.38 7.82 -3.37
N VAL A 68 -28.52 6.50 -3.33
CA VAL A 68 -27.96 5.56 -4.31
C VAL A 68 -29.02 4.57 -4.79
N MET A 69 -28.94 4.19 -6.06
CA MET A 69 -29.75 3.11 -6.65
C MET A 69 -28.83 2.09 -7.30
N VAL A 70 -29.27 0.84 -7.34
CA VAL A 70 -28.59 -0.19 -8.11
C VAL A 70 -28.72 0.13 -9.59
N LEU A 71 -27.61 0.04 -10.31
CA LEU A 71 -27.60 0.14 -11.75
C LEU A 71 -28.13 -1.16 -12.34
N ASP A 72 -29.12 -1.04 -13.22
CA ASP A 72 -29.65 -2.18 -13.93
C ASP A 72 -28.72 -2.57 -15.10
N PRO A 73 -28.30 -3.84 -15.22
CA PRO A 73 -27.35 -4.26 -16.26
C PRO A 73 -27.89 -4.08 -17.68
N LYS A 74 -29.19 -4.29 -17.92
CA LYS A 74 -29.82 -4.02 -19.22
C LYS A 74 -29.97 -2.53 -19.53
N THR A 75 -30.67 -1.79 -18.68
CA THR A 75 -31.09 -0.42 -19.01
C THR A 75 -30.03 0.64 -18.67
N LYS A 76 -28.98 0.27 -17.91
CA LYS A 76 -27.95 1.19 -17.38
C LYS A 76 -28.55 2.40 -16.65
N ARG A 77 -29.76 2.25 -16.11
CA ARG A 77 -30.47 3.27 -15.34
C ARG A 77 -30.62 2.80 -13.90
N GLY A 78 -30.66 3.77 -12.98
CA GLY A 78 -30.93 3.49 -11.57
C GLY A 78 -32.30 2.84 -11.39
N THR A 79 -32.33 1.69 -10.71
CA THR A 79 -33.52 0.85 -10.57
C THR A 79 -33.75 0.44 -9.11
N ARG A 80 -35.03 0.30 -8.74
CA ARG A 80 -35.42 -0.21 -7.42
C ARG A 80 -35.29 -1.73 -7.40
N VAL A 81 -34.78 -2.27 -6.30
CA VAL A 81 -34.64 -3.71 -6.07
C VAL A 81 -35.95 -4.30 -5.54
N GLY A 82 -36.45 -5.35 -6.19
CA GLY A 82 -37.50 -6.24 -5.70
C GLY A 82 -36.92 -7.62 -5.33
N PHE A 83 -37.78 -8.50 -4.83
CA PHE A 83 -37.43 -9.90 -4.52
C PHE A 83 -38.45 -10.83 -5.19
N ARG A 84 -37.99 -11.93 -5.75
CA ARG A 84 -38.80 -13.02 -6.30
C ARG A 84 -38.28 -14.34 -5.75
N ILE A 85 -39.16 -15.33 -5.59
CA ILE A 85 -38.77 -16.69 -5.23
C ILE A 85 -38.51 -17.44 -6.54
N ASP A 86 -37.31 -18.01 -6.68
CA ASP A 86 -36.95 -18.87 -7.81
C ASP A 86 -37.58 -20.26 -7.66
N GLU A 87 -37.55 -21.07 -8.71
CA GLU A 87 -38.01 -22.46 -8.74
C GLU A 87 -37.35 -23.33 -7.65
N ASN A 88 -36.15 -22.97 -7.23
CA ASN A 88 -35.40 -23.63 -6.15
C ASN A 88 -35.81 -23.18 -4.73
N GLY A 89 -36.88 -22.38 -4.59
CA GLY A 89 -37.34 -21.81 -3.31
C GLY A 89 -36.43 -20.70 -2.74
N LYS A 90 -35.39 -20.29 -3.46
CA LYS A 90 -34.45 -19.23 -3.03
C LYS A 90 -34.96 -17.86 -3.45
N ALA A 91 -34.94 -16.91 -2.53
CA ALA A 91 -35.33 -15.55 -2.83
C ALA A 91 -34.17 -14.78 -3.51
N VAL A 92 -34.42 -14.35 -4.74
CA VAL A 92 -33.47 -13.65 -5.62
C VAL A 92 -33.88 -12.21 -5.81
N ARG A 93 -32.86 -11.34 -5.93
CA ARG A 93 -33.04 -9.91 -6.14
C ARG A 93 -33.35 -9.66 -7.60
N ILE A 94 -34.38 -8.87 -7.87
CA ILE A 94 -34.79 -8.48 -9.22
C ILE A 94 -34.75 -6.96 -9.38
N ALA A 95 -34.37 -6.49 -10.56
CA ALA A 95 -34.50 -5.10 -10.95
C ALA A 95 -35.94 -4.83 -11.38
N LYS A 96 -36.65 -3.90 -10.71
CA LYS A 96 -38.07 -3.64 -11.02
C LYS A 96 -38.34 -3.09 -12.43
N LYS A 97 -37.35 -2.45 -13.07
CA LYS A 97 -37.50 -1.87 -14.41
C LYS A 97 -37.36 -2.90 -15.53
N SER A 98 -36.37 -3.78 -15.43
CA SER A 98 -36.04 -4.78 -16.47
C SER A 98 -36.54 -6.19 -16.14
N GLY A 99 -36.95 -6.43 -14.89
CA GLY A 99 -37.27 -7.77 -14.39
C GLY A 99 -36.04 -8.67 -14.20
N GLU A 100 -34.83 -8.17 -14.44
CA GLU A 100 -33.62 -9.00 -14.41
C GLU A 100 -33.15 -9.34 -13.01
N VAL A 101 -32.51 -10.49 -12.92
CA VAL A 101 -31.85 -10.97 -11.70
C VAL A 101 -30.57 -10.18 -11.43
N LEU A 102 -30.48 -9.58 -10.25
CA LEU A 102 -29.32 -8.83 -9.77
C LEU A 102 -28.38 -9.76 -8.99
N SER A 103 -27.43 -10.37 -9.69
CA SER A 103 -26.34 -11.13 -9.07
C SER A 103 -25.28 -10.16 -8.52
N ALA A 104 -24.86 -10.37 -7.27
CA ALA A 104 -23.69 -9.67 -6.75
C ALA A 104 -22.46 -10.42 -7.26
N SER A 105 -21.58 -9.77 -8.02
CA SER A 105 -20.27 -10.33 -8.30
C SER A 105 -19.56 -10.44 -6.95
N LYS A 106 -19.32 -11.66 -6.48
CA LYS A 106 -18.43 -11.86 -5.33
C LYS A 106 -17.08 -11.28 -5.74
N ALA A 107 -16.72 -10.12 -5.21
CA ALA A 107 -15.36 -9.62 -5.28
C ALA A 107 -14.48 -10.76 -4.79
N GLN A 108 -13.61 -11.28 -5.66
CA GLN A 108 -12.64 -12.27 -5.25
C GLN A 108 -11.89 -11.66 -4.06
N PRO A 109 -11.77 -12.36 -2.93
CA PRO A 109 -10.94 -11.87 -1.85
C PRO A 109 -9.57 -11.69 -2.46
N ALA A 110 -9.10 -10.44 -2.55
CA ALA A 110 -7.75 -10.15 -2.95
C ALA A 110 -6.88 -10.97 -2.00
N LYS A 111 -6.29 -12.06 -2.50
CA LYS A 111 -5.30 -12.84 -1.78
C LYS A 111 -4.30 -11.78 -1.32
N LYS A 112 -4.22 -11.54 -0.01
CA LYS A 112 -3.10 -10.82 0.57
C LYS A 112 -1.88 -11.62 0.11
N LYS A 113 -1.24 -11.17 -0.97
CA LYS A 113 0.16 -11.48 -1.19
C LYS A 113 0.83 -10.87 0.03
N GLN A 114 1.06 -11.71 1.04
CA GLN A 114 2.09 -11.42 2.02
C GLN A 114 3.29 -11.05 1.14
N ALA A 115 3.75 -9.82 1.24
CA ALA A 115 5.05 -9.47 0.70
C ALA A 115 6.01 -10.51 1.29
N PRO A 116 6.79 -11.25 0.49
CA PRO A 116 7.84 -12.07 1.06
C PRO A 116 8.71 -11.11 1.87
N VAL A 117 8.72 -11.30 3.18
CA VAL A 117 9.73 -10.73 4.06
C VAL A 117 11.04 -11.25 3.49
N THR A 118 11.79 -10.40 2.78
CA THR A 118 13.15 -10.70 2.38
C THR A 118 13.95 -10.74 3.68
N GLN A 119 14.03 -11.93 4.26
CA GLN A 119 15.04 -12.26 5.24
C GLN A 119 16.37 -12.15 4.50
N THR A 120 17.18 -11.19 4.92
CA THR A 120 18.60 -11.16 4.63
C THR A 120 19.21 -12.37 5.33
N THR A 121 19.21 -13.52 4.67
CA THR A 121 20.10 -14.63 4.98
C THR A 121 21.04 -14.78 3.80
N ALA A 122 22.30 -14.46 4.09
CA ALA A 122 23.45 -14.89 3.32
C ALA A 122 23.42 -16.42 3.14
N SER A 123 24.19 -16.87 2.15
CA SER A 123 24.55 -18.23 1.74
C SER A 123 23.82 -18.76 0.51
N GLU A 124 24.64 -18.81 -0.54
CA GLU A 124 24.43 -19.27 -1.89
C GLU A 124 23.89 -20.70 -1.98
N LYS A 125 23.13 -20.93 -3.05
CA LYS A 125 23.03 -22.24 -3.67
C LYS A 125 23.76 -22.17 -5.01
N ALA A 126 24.86 -22.90 -5.14
CA ALA A 126 25.37 -23.34 -6.43
C ALA A 126 25.26 -24.87 -6.51
N PRO A 127 24.86 -25.41 -7.66
CA PRO A 127 25.72 -26.44 -8.20
C PRO A 127 26.01 -26.24 -9.69
N GLN A 128 27.23 -26.66 -10.04
CA GLN A 128 27.76 -26.97 -11.37
C GLN A 128 28.30 -25.81 -12.22
N ALA A 129 29.63 -25.67 -12.23
CA ALA A 129 30.39 -25.62 -13.47
C ALA A 129 31.83 -26.07 -13.19
N SER A 130 32.18 -27.22 -13.72
CA SER A 130 33.54 -27.72 -13.91
C SER A 130 34.24 -26.86 -14.96
N GLN A 131 35.41 -26.27 -14.68
CA GLN A 131 36.47 -26.04 -15.66
C GLN A 131 37.84 -25.78 -15.00
N LYS A 132 38.77 -26.68 -15.31
CA LYS A 132 40.16 -26.41 -15.73
C LYS A 132 41.15 -25.93 -14.66
N GLY A 133 42.22 -26.73 -14.53
CA GLY A 133 43.33 -26.48 -13.61
C GLY A 133 44.16 -25.23 -13.95
N PRO A 134 45.08 -24.86 -13.04
CA PRO A 134 45.76 -23.58 -13.07
C PRO A 134 46.63 -23.38 -14.32
N PHE A 135 46.43 -22.23 -14.97
CA PHE A 135 47.01 -21.77 -16.25
C PHE A 135 48.55 -21.82 -16.34
N TRP A 136 49.24 -21.79 -15.21
CA TRP A 136 50.71 -21.68 -15.11
C TRP A 136 51.42 -23.02 -15.32
N LYS A 137 50.70 -24.14 -15.32
CA LYS A 137 51.22 -25.47 -15.71
C LYS A 137 51.35 -25.64 -17.23
N LYS A 138 50.95 -24.63 -18.03
CA LYS A 138 50.89 -24.69 -19.49
C LYS A 138 51.93 -23.81 -20.21
N LEU A 139 52.66 -22.96 -19.49
CA LEU A 139 53.88 -22.34 -20.01
C LEU A 139 55.04 -23.04 -19.32
N GLY A 140 55.67 -23.98 -20.03
CA GLY A 140 56.84 -24.71 -19.54
C GLY A 140 58.06 -23.82 -19.35
N PHE A 141 58.08 -23.06 -18.27
CA PHE A 141 59.29 -22.48 -17.70
C PHE A 141 59.53 -23.15 -16.35
N GLY A 142 60.69 -23.80 -16.25
CA GLY A 142 60.99 -24.86 -15.31
C GLY A 142 60.85 -24.49 -13.84
N ALA A 143 60.41 -25.48 -13.08
CA ALA A 143 60.75 -25.60 -11.68
C ALA A 143 62.27 -25.73 -11.54
N ALA A 144 62.91 -24.73 -10.91
CA ALA A 144 64.08 -24.90 -10.05
C ALA A 144 64.41 -23.53 -9.44
N GLU A 145 64.75 -23.54 -8.15
CA GLU A 145 65.52 -22.48 -7.47
C GLU A 145 64.87 -21.11 -7.27
N MET A 146 64.31 -20.89 -6.07
CA MET A 146 65.03 -20.13 -5.02
C MET A 146 64.08 -19.80 -3.87
N ALA A 147 64.27 -20.51 -2.77
CA ALA A 147 63.98 -19.98 -1.45
C ALA A 147 65.09 -18.97 -1.09
N GLU A 148 64.78 -17.69 -0.97
CA GLU A 148 65.42 -16.78 0.00
C GLU A 148 64.82 -15.36 -0.08
N ARG A 149 64.60 -14.78 1.11
CA ARG A 149 64.65 -13.34 1.44
C ARG A 149 63.77 -12.35 0.65
N ALA A 150 62.83 -11.73 1.36
CA ALA A 150 63.10 -10.44 1.98
C ALA A 150 61.84 -9.91 2.70
N GLU A 151 61.96 -9.75 4.02
CA GLU A 151 61.19 -8.84 4.84
C GLU A 151 61.37 -7.40 4.32
N VAL A 152 60.30 -6.59 4.29
CA VAL A 152 60.40 -5.16 4.55
C VAL A 152 59.18 -4.72 5.35
N GLU A 153 59.41 -4.57 6.64
CA GLU A 153 58.61 -3.77 7.56
C GLU A 153 58.74 -2.27 7.21
N GLY A 154 57.69 -1.49 7.45
CA GLY A 154 57.71 -0.03 7.33
C GLY A 154 56.58 0.62 8.13
N PRO A 155 56.87 1.53 9.09
CA PRO A 155 55.98 1.85 10.20
C PRO A 155 54.97 2.99 9.96
N THR A 156 53.92 2.91 10.79
CA THR A 156 52.99 3.92 11.29
C THR A 156 53.36 5.39 11.09
N HIS A 157 52.41 6.19 10.59
CA HIS A 157 52.34 7.62 10.90
C HIS A 157 51.03 7.91 11.65
N MET A 158 51.16 8.02 12.98
CA MET A 158 50.18 8.69 13.83
C MET A 158 50.22 10.19 13.55
N GLN A 159 49.08 10.87 13.62
CA GLN A 159 48.94 12.09 14.42
C GLN A 159 47.47 12.49 14.55
N GLU A 160 47.01 12.50 15.80
CA GLU A 160 45.75 13.07 16.27
C GLU A 160 45.95 14.59 16.40
N ASP A 161 45.24 15.39 15.60
CA ASP A 161 45.24 16.84 15.77
C ASP A 161 44.12 17.25 16.74
N HIS A 162 44.52 17.42 18.00
CA HIS A 162 43.76 18.12 19.01
C HIS A 162 43.86 19.63 18.78
N THR A 163 42.85 20.24 18.17
CA THR A 163 42.61 21.68 18.27
C THR A 163 41.11 21.93 18.34
N VAL A 164 40.60 22.02 19.56
CA VAL A 164 39.31 22.65 19.86
C VAL A 164 39.60 23.80 20.82
N PRO A 165 39.44 25.07 20.42
CA PRO A 165 39.49 26.16 21.38
C PRO A 165 38.21 26.19 22.21
N ASP A 166 38.42 26.01 23.51
CA ASP A 166 37.49 26.32 24.58
C ASP A 166 37.27 27.85 24.66
N GLN A 167 36.03 28.30 24.52
CA GLN A 167 35.60 29.66 24.90
C GLN A 167 34.21 29.60 25.53
N LEU A 168 34.21 29.32 26.83
CA LEU A 168 33.62 30.13 27.91
C LEU A 168 32.46 31.08 27.53
N GLU A 169 31.33 30.83 28.22
CA GLU A 169 30.36 31.81 28.74
C GLU A 169 29.65 32.73 27.75
N ARG A 170 28.40 32.38 27.40
CA ARG A 170 27.36 33.38 27.11
C ARG A 170 26.36 33.42 28.25
N GLN A 171 26.56 34.42 29.10
CA GLN A 171 25.66 34.79 30.17
C GLN A 171 24.28 35.19 29.65
N THR A 172 23.35 34.97 30.56
CA THR A 172 21.91 35.16 30.57
C THR A 172 21.44 36.57 30.21
N GLY A 173 20.34 36.67 29.45
CA GLY A 173 19.58 37.92 29.33
C GLY A 173 18.46 37.88 28.30
N ARG A 174 17.28 37.35 28.64
CA ARG A 174 16.05 37.58 27.86
C ARG A 174 14.86 37.85 28.77
N SER A 175 14.77 39.09 29.23
CA SER A 175 13.60 39.64 29.91
C SER A 175 12.39 39.64 28.95
N HIS A 176 11.27 39.11 29.41
CA HIS A 176 9.97 39.25 28.76
C HIS A 176 9.15 40.24 29.58
N SER A 177 9.00 41.48 29.10
CA SER A 177 7.98 42.40 29.60
C SER A 177 6.62 41.97 29.02
N ARG A 178 5.74 41.45 29.88
CA ARG A 178 4.31 41.35 29.60
C ARG A 178 3.68 42.70 29.96
N GLY A 179 3.16 43.39 28.94
CA GLY A 179 2.32 44.56 29.14
C GLY A 179 0.98 44.15 29.74
N SER A 180 0.59 44.87 30.79
CA SER A 180 -0.75 44.91 31.38
C SER A 180 -1.71 45.71 30.51
#